data_AF-A0A0C9ZBN6-F1
#
_entry.id   AF-A0A0C9ZBN6-F1
#
_cell.length_a   1.000
_cell.length_b   1.000
_cell.length_c   1.000
_cell.angle_alpha   90.00
_cell.angle_beta   90.00
_cell.angle_gamma   90.00
#
_symmetry.space_group_name_H-M   'P 1'
#
loop_
_entity.id
_entity.type
_entity.pdbx_description
1 polymer ?
#
loop_
_entity_poly.entity_id
_entity_poly.type
_entity_poly.pdbx_seq_one_letter_code
_entity_poly.pdbx_strand_id
1 'polypeptide(L)'
;MDAEGDSDVAICAVEVLATGASNRSGLKICIPAQPSLQLTTLEDEVTSFVNELKSRNRIFGEPLGLDDFLEPTEEAEIGDPLDFKGGDEEIVAQVHQEIAERNGDVIDVDSDDDEHVPEQDISCTETLKLCEQLEQACLQFTDTDSWATLDLLGHLQMFHGCLQRDVVLNAKQTAINSFFK
;
A
#
# COMPACT_ATOMS: atom_id res chain seq x y z
N MET A 1 -47.05 -63.33 -27.00
CA MET A 1 -46.57 -62.19 -26.20
C MET A 1 -45.32 -61.74 -26.93
N ASP A 2 -45.45 -60.80 -27.87
CA ASP A 2 -44.34 -60.34 -28.70
C ASP A 2 -43.99 -58.91 -28.28
N ALA A 3 -43.07 -58.79 -27.31
CA ALA A 3 -42.61 -57.50 -26.78
C ALA A 3 -41.15 -57.19 -27.22
N GLU A 4 -40.56 -58.02 -28.06
CA GLU A 4 -39.14 -57.94 -28.43
C GLU A 4 -38.87 -56.93 -29.57
N GLY A 5 -39.88 -56.63 -30.40
CA GLY A 5 -39.76 -55.72 -31.55
C GLY A 5 -39.88 -54.22 -31.25
N ASP A 6 -40.16 -53.83 -30.01
CA ASP A 6 -40.35 -52.42 -29.61
C ASP A 6 -39.02 -51.75 -29.18
N SER A 7 -38.01 -52.57 -28.86
CA SER A 7 -36.68 -52.12 -28.45
C SER A 7 -35.91 -51.49 -29.61
N ASP A 8 -35.96 -52.10 -30.80
CA ASP A 8 -35.31 -51.59 -32.00
C ASP A 8 -35.91 -50.26 -32.46
N VAL A 9 -37.23 -50.08 -32.31
CA VAL A 9 -37.92 -48.84 -32.63
C VAL A 9 -37.52 -47.73 -31.65
N ALA A 10 -37.40 -48.05 -30.37
CA ALA A 10 -36.94 -47.10 -29.35
C ALA A 10 -35.49 -46.66 -29.59
N ILE A 11 -34.60 -47.59 -29.95
CA ILE A 11 -33.19 -47.29 -30.25
C ILE A 11 -33.11 -46.36 -31.47
N CYS A 12 -33.86 -46.67 -32.53
CA CYS A 12 -33.87 -45.85 -33.73
C CYS A 12 -34.43 -44.43 -33.46
N ALA A 13 -35.44 -44.30 -32.61
CA ALA A 13 -35.98 -43.00 -32.21
C ALA A 13 -34.96 -42.17 -31.38
N VAL A 14 -34.19 -42.82 -30.50
CA VAL A 14 -33.15 -42.16 -29.71
C VAL A 14 -32.00 -41.67 -30.59
N GLU A 15 -31.57 -42.46 -31.58
CA GLU A 15 -30.53 -42.05 -32.52
C GLU A 15 -30.96 -40.87 -33.41
N VAL A 16 -32.22 -40.84 -33.84
CA VAL A 16 -32.80 -39.70 -34.58
C VAL A 16 -32.82 -38.43 -33.72
N LEU A 17 -33.15 -38.55 -32.42
CA LEU A 17 -33.11 -37.43 -31.50
C LEU A 17 -31.68 -36.96 -31.21
N ALA A 18 -30.74 -37.89 -31.07
CA ALA A 18 -29.33 -37.58 -30.81
C ALA A 18 -28.70 -36.84 -32.01
N THR A 19 -28.95 -37.32 -33.23
CA THR A 19 -28.51 -36.64 -34.47
C THR A 19 -29.19 -35.28 -34.65
N GLY A 20 -30.48 -35.17 -34.31
CA GLY A 20 -31.21 -33.89 -34.29
C GLY A 20 -30.65 -32.90 -33.27
N ALA A 21 -30.23 -33.36 -32.09
CA ALA A 21 -29.62 -32.53 -31.06
C ALA A 21 -28.19 -32.08 -31.43
N SER A 22 -27.40 -32.97 -32.04
CA SER A 22 -26.01 -32.68 -32.43
C SER A 22 -25.91 -31.67 -33.58
N ASN A 23 -26.96 -31.53 -34.39
CA ASN A 23 -27.03 -30.58 -35.51
C ASN A 23 -27.61 -29.21 -35.10
N ARG A 24 -28.07 -29.04 -33.86
CA ARG A 24 -28.45 -27.72 -33.34
C ARG A 24 -27.19 -27.03 -32.85
N SER A 25 -26.77 -25.97 -33.55
CA SER A 25 -25.84 -24.99 -32.98
C SER A 25 -26.43 -24.55 -31.64
N GLY A 26 -25.70 -24.83 -30.56
CA GLY A 26 -26.22 -24.70 -29.20
C GLY A 26 -26.90 -23.35 -28.99
N LEU A 27 -28.00 -23.37 -28.24
CA LEU A 27 -28.66 -22.14 -27.81
C LEU A 27 -27.63 -21.33 -27.02
N LYS A 28 -27.05 -20.28 -27.63
CA LYS A 28 -26.26 -19.29 -26.92
C LYS A 28 -27.23 -18.46 -26.09
N ILE A 29 -27.48 -18.92 -24.86
CA ILE A 29 -28.16 -18.12 -23.86
C ILE A 29 -27.17 -17.03 -23.44
N CYS A 30 -27.25 -15.88 -24.09
CA CYS A 30 -26.62 -14.67 -23.59
C CYS A 30 -27.46 -14.19 -22.40
N ILE A 31 -27.09 -14.58 -21.19
CA ILE A 31 -27.65 -13.97 -19.98
C ILE A 31 -27.03 -12.57 -19.91
N PRO A 32 -27.83 -11.48 -20.00
CA PRO A 32 -27.31 -10.16 -19.71
C PRO A 32 -26.83 -10.18 -18.26
N ALA A 33 -25.57 -9.84 -18.01
CA ALA A 33 -25.10 -9.63 -16.64
C ALA A 33 -25.86 -8.44 -16.07
N GLN A 34 -26.97 -8.70 -15.38
CA GLN A 34 -27.60 -7.69 -14.56
C GLN A 34 -26.71 -7.51 -13.34
N PRO A 35 -26.21 -6.29 -13.07
CA PRO A 35 -25.55 -6.02 -11.80
C PRO A 35 -26.55 -6.37 -10.70
N SER A 36 -26.10 -7.14 -9.71
CA SER A 36 -26.98 -7.55 -8.62
C SER A 36 -27.52 -6.28 -7.95
N LEU A 37 -28.79 -6.28 -7.55
CA LEU A 37 -29.44 -5.12 -6.90
C LEU A 37 -28.64 -4.63 -5.67
N GLN A 38 -27.86 -5.51 -5.05
CA GLN A 38 -26.98 -5.23 -3.91
C GLN A 38 -25.76 -4.39 -4.31
N LEU A 39 -25.21 -4.61 -5.50
CA LEU A 39 -24.08 -3.85 -6.03
C LEU A 39 -24.48 -2.40 -6.32
N THR A 40 -25.65 -2.20 -6.95
CA THR A 40 -26.15 -0.85 -7.23
C THR A 40 -26.45 -0.07 -5.95
N THR A 41 -27.00 -0.72 -4.91
CA THR A 41 -27.25 -0.04 -3.63
C THR A 41 -25.96 0.35 -2.91
N LEU A 42 -24.93 -0.49 -3.01
CA LEU A 42 -23.64 -0.22 -2.39
C LEU A 42 -22.91 0.91 -3.12
N GLU A 43 -22.94 0.91 -4.45
CA GLU A 43 -22.41 1.97 -5.30
C GLU A 43 -23.06 3.33 -4.97
N ASP A 44 -24.40 3.37 -4.87
CA ASP A 44 -25.13 4.58 -4.47
C ASP A 44 -24.72 5.06 -3.06
N GLU A 45 -24.54 4.14 -2.12
CA GLU A 45 -24.13 4.43 -0.74
C GLU A 45 -22.72 5.02 -0.67
N VAL A 46 -21.76 4.41 -1.37
CA VAL A 46 -20.37 4.90 -1.45
C VAL A 46 -20.34 6.29 -2.10
N THR A 47 -21.09 6.48 -3.18
CA THR A 47 -21.19 7.77 -3.87
C THR A 47 -21.80 8.84 -2.95
N SER A 48 -22.76 8.47 -2.10
CA SER A 48 -23.34 9.36 -1.08
C SER A 48 -22.29 9.83 -0.07
N PHE A 49 -21.47 8.90 0.46
CA PHE A 49 -20.41 9.23 1.41
C PHE A 49 -19.34 10.15 0.81
N VAL A 50 -18.91 9.90 -0.42
CA VAL A 50 -17.93 10.76 -1.13
C VAL A 50 -18.48 12.18 -1.26
N ASN A 51 -19.76 12.32 -1.62
CA ASN A 51 -20.41 13.62 -1.70
C ASN A 51 -20.55 14.32 -0.34
N GLU A 52 -20.86 13.58 0.72
CA GLU A 52 -20.91 14.13 2.09
C GLU A 52 -19.52 14.64 2.52
N LEU A 53 -18.46 13.88 2.24
CA LEU A 53 -17.07 14.29 2.53
C LEU A 53 -16.68 15.56 1.76
N LYS A 54 -17.03 15.64 0.48
CA LYS A 54 -16.83 16.86 -0.33
C LYS A 54 -17.60 18.05 0.25
N SER A 55 -18.86 17.87 0.64
CA SER A 55 -19.70 18.94 1.21
C SER A 55 -19.12 19.55 2.49
N ARG A 56 -18.34 18.75 3.23
CA ARG A 56 -17.65 19.17 4.46
C ARG A 56 -16.25 19.73 4.22
N ASN A 57 -15.85 19.96 2.96
CA ASN A 57 -14.49 20.35 2.55
C ASN A 57 -13.41 19.40 3.09
N ARG A 58 -13.71 18.10 3.22
CA ARG A 58 -12.74 17.07 3.66
C ARG A 58 -11.95 16.47 2.50
N ILE A 59 -12.41 16.67 1.27
CA ILE A 59 -11.71 16.31 0.03
C ILE A 59 -11.36 17.63 -0.66
N PHE A 60 -10.07 17.84 -0.90
CA PHE A 60 -9.58 18.99 -1.66
C PHE A 60 -9.42 18.58 -3.13
N GLY A 61 -9.95 19.37 -4.05
CA GLY A 61 -9.91 19.07 -5.48
C GLY A 61 -11.14 18.33 -6.01
N GLU A 62 -11.00 17.74 -7.20
CA GLU A 62 -12.04 16.92 -7.81
C GLU A 62 -12.11 15.56 -7.09
N PRO A 63 -13.26 15.15 -6.56
CA PRO A 63 -13.41 13.82 -5.96
C PRO A 63 -13.21 12.75 -7.03
N LEU A 64 -12.39 11.76 -6.71
CA LEU A 64 -12.19 10.55 -7.52
C LEU A 64 -13.53 9.85 -7.75
N GLY A 65 -13.73 9.35 -8.98
CA GLY A 65 -14.86 8.49 -9.30
C GLY A 65 -14.76 7.15 -8.59
N LEU A 66 -15.88 6.42 -8.53
CA LEU A 66 -15.86 5.06 -7.97
C LEU A 66 -14.94 4.14 -8.78
N ASP A 67 -14.95 4.28 -10.11
CA ASP A 67 -14.05 3.53 -10.99
C ASP A 67 -12.58 3.84 -10.68
N ASP A 68 -12.24 5.12 -10.48
CA ASP A 68 -10.88 5.53 -10.10
C ASP A 68 -10.48 5.02 -8.69
N PHE A 69 -11.44 4.76 -7.82
CA PHE A 69 -11.20 4.19 -6.48
C PHE A 69 -10.99 2.67 -6.52
N LEU A 70 -11.65 1.97 -7.43
CA LEU A 70 -11.55 0.52 -7.58
C LEU A 70 -10.37 0.10 -8.46
N GLU A 71 -10.07 0.90 -9.49
CA GLU A 71 -8.98 0.68 -10.44
C GLU A 71 -8.20 2.00 -10.63
N PRO A 72 -7.45 2.44 -9.61
CA PRO A 72 -6.63 3.64 -9.72
C PRO A 72 -5.62 3.48 -10.87
N THR A 73 -5.48 4.53 -11.68
CA THR A 73 -4.61 4.52 -12.86
C THR A 73 -3.14 4.31 -12.46
N GLU A 74 -2.79 4.75 -11.26
CA GLU A 74 -1.47 4.57 -10.66
C GLU A 74 -1.13 3.09 -10.37
N GLU A 75 -2.12 2.23 -10.08
CA GLU A 75 -1.90 0.79 -9.91
C GLU A 75 -1.80 0.05 -11.24
N ALA A 76 -2.40 0.58 -12.31
CA ALA A 76 -2.24 0.05 -13.66
C ALA A 76 -0.81 0.24 -14.19
N GLU A 77 -0.13 1.30 -13.73
CA GLU A 77 1.29 1.52 -13.95
C GLU A 77 2.10 0.70 -12.93
N ILE A 78 2.03 -0.63 -13.06
CA ILE A 78 3.05 -1.51 -12.49
C ILE A 78 4.35 -1.10 -13.20
N GLY A 79 5.16 -0.27 -12.52
CA GLY A 79 6.50 0.05 -12.99
C GLY A 79 7.24 -1.24 -13.34
N ASP A 80 8.24 -1.14 -14.22
CA ASP A 80 9.10 -2.28 -14.56
C ASP A 80 9.43 -3.06 -13.27
N PRO A 81 9.31 -4.40 -13.25
CA PRO A 81 9.64 -5.21 -12.09
C PRO A 81 10.93 -4.64 -11.55
N LEU A 82 10.90 -4.15 -10.30
CA LEU A 82 12.03 -3.43 -9.71
C LEU A 82 13.25 -4.34 -9.87
N ASP A 83 14.04 -4.09 -10.90
CA ASP A 83 15.26 -4.81 -11.22
C ASP A 83 16.23 -4.30 -10.17
N PHE A 84 16.10 -4.89 -8.97
CA PHE A 84 17.04 -4.67 -7.90
C PHE A 84 18.38 -5.03 -8.51
N LYS A 85 19.27 -4.03 -8.64
CA LYS A 85 20.48 -4.13 -9.46
C LYS A 85 21.43 -5.26 -9.00
N GLY A 86 21.19 -5.78 -7.78
CA GLY A 86 21.85 -6.93 -7.18
C GLY A 86 21.14 -8.28 -7.27
N GLY A 87 19.87 -8.28 -7.67
CA GLY A 87 18.98 -9.45 -7.61
C GLY A 87 18.88 -10.06 -6.22
N ASP A 88 18.35 -11.28 -6.17
CA ASP A 88 18.20 -12.05 -4.93
C ASP A 88 19.55 -12.43 -4.31
N GLU A 89 20.62 -12.55 -5.11
CA GLU A 89 21.95 -12.96 -4.65
C GLU A 89 22.59 -11.93 -3.73
N GLU A 90 22.47 -10.63 -4.03
CA GLU A 90 22.99 -9.56 -3.18
C GLU A 90 22.21 -9.45 -1.86
N ILE A 91 20.89 -9.67 -1.91
CA ILE A 91 20.04 -9.73 -0.70
C ILE A 91 20.48 -10.90 0.19
N VAL A 92 20.69 -12.08 -0.40
CA VAL A 92 21.16 -13.26 0.34
C VAL A 92 22.55 -13.01 0.93
N ALA A 93 23.46 -12.37 0.20
CA ALA A 93 24.80 -12.05 0.69
C ALA A 93 24.75 -11.08 1.89
N GLN A 94 23.95 -10.02 1.80
CA GLN A 94 23.80 -9.04 2.88
C GLN A 94 23.18 -9.67 4.14
N VAL A 95 22.17 -10.53 3.99
CA VAL A 95 21.55 -11.24 5.12
C VAL A 95 22.55 -12.18 5.79
N HIS A 96 23.38 -12.90 5.02
CA HIS A 96 24.42 -13.75 5.59
C HIS A 96 25.50 -12.94 6.33
N GLN A 97 25.86 -11.78 5.78
CA GLN A 97 26.80 -10.87 6.43
C GLN A 97 26.24 -10.35 7.77
N GLU A 98 25.00 -9.87 7.80
CA GLU A 98 24.37 -9.40 9.05
C GLU A 98 24.24 -10.51 10.10
N ILE A 99 23.99 -11.76 9.68
CA ILE A 99 23.96 -12.92 10.57
C ILE A 99 25.36 -13.21 11.12
N ALA A 100 26.40 -13.14 10.29
CA ALA A 100 27.79 -13.36 10.70
C ALA A 100 28.28 -12.27 11.67
N GLU A 101 27.95 -11.00 11.41
CA GLU A 101 28.22 -9.87 12.29
C GLU A 101 27.50 -10.01 13.64
N ARG A 102 26.21 -10.40 13.63
CA ARG A 102 25.44 -10.65 14.85
C ARG A 102 26.01 -11.81 15.68
N ASN A 103 26.56 -12.83 15.02
CA ASN A 103 27.13 -14.01 15.68
C ASN A 103 28.58 -13.79 16.16
N GLY A 104 29.19 -12.65 15.86
CA GLY A 104 30.56 -12.33 16.26
C GLY A 104 31.65 -13.08 15.49
N ASP A 105 31.32 -13.59 14.29
CA ASP A 105 32.26 -14.31 13.42
C ASP A 105 33.16 -13.37 12.58
N VAL A 106 32.96 -12.05 12.67
CA VAL A 106 33.79 -11.05 12.00
C VAL A 106 34.86 -10.56 12.97
N ILE A 107 36.13 -10.90 12.67
CA ILE A 107 37.29 -10.39 13.39
C ILE A 107 37.50 -8.94 12.96
N ASP A 108 37.10 -8.01 13.82
CA ASP A 108 37.39 -6.59 13.68
C ASP A 108 38.90 -6.38 13.77
N VAL A 109 39.50 -5.86 12.69
CA VAL A 109 40.91 -5.50 12.68
C VAL A 109 40.99 -4.06 13.16
N ASP A 110 41.21 -3.92 14.47
CA ASP A 110 41.41 -2.67 15.18
C ASP A 110 42.56 -1.88 14.54
N SER A 111 42.23 -0.81 13.82
CA SER A 111 43.20 0.08 13.19
C SER A 111 43.19 1.40 13.94
N ASP A 112 44.05 1.41 14.96
CA ASP A 112 44.76 2.50 15.63
C ASP A 112 44.31 3.95 15.37
N ASP A 113 43.90 4.57 16.47
CA ASP A 113 44.23 5.94 16.91
C ASP A 113 43.95 7.10 15.95
N ASP A 114 42.72 7.61 16.02
CA ASP A 114 42.51 9.05 15.92
C ASP A 114 41.76 9.51 17.19
N GLU A 115 42.42 10.40 17.91
CA GLU A 115 41.97 11.08 19.12
C GLU A 115 40.71 11.91 18.79
N HIS A 116 39.55 11.26 18.76
CA HIS A 116 38.27 11.91 18.54
C HIS A 116 37.97 12.84 19.72
N VAL A 117 38.21 14.13 19.49
CA VAL A 117 37.55 15.22 20.22
C VAL A 117 36.06 14.84 20.32
N PRO A 118 35.45 14.83 21.50
CA PRO A 118 34.02 14.54 21.60
C PRO A 118 33.29 15.70 20.94
N GLU A 119 32.94 15.55 19.67
CA GLU A 119 31.87 16.33 19.06
C GLU A 119 30.66 16.11 19.96
N GLN A 120 30.14 17.20 20.53
CA GLN A 120 28.88 17.14 21.26
C GLN A 120 27.78 16.88 20.24
N ASP A 121 27.60 15.61 19.91
CA ASP A 121 26.51 15.15 19.06
C ASP A 121 25.20 15.44 19.77
N ILE A 122 24.50 16.47 19.31
CA ILE A 122 23.13 16.76 19.75
C ILE A 122 22.28 15.56 19.33
N SER A 123 21.69 14.87 20.29
CA SER A 123 20.85 13.71 20.00
C SER A 123 19.62 14.14 19.19
N CYS A 124 19.09 13.23 18.36
CA CYS A 124 17.88 13.51 17.57
C CYS A 124 16.71 13.98 18.46
N THR A 125 16.61 13.45 19.68
CA THR A 125 15.58 13.88 20.65
C THR A 125 15.77 15.30 21.17
N GLU A 126 17.02 15.77 21.29
CA GLU A 126 17.32 17.14 21.68
C GLU A 126 17.06 18.10 20.53
N THR A 127 17.39 17.70 19.29
CA THR A 127 17.07 18.47 18.09
C THR A 127 15.56 18.65 17.91
N LEU A 128 14.76 17.61 18.12
CA LEU A 128 13.29 17.71 18.08
C LEU A 128 12.74 18.71 19.11
N LYS A 129 13.25 18.66 20.35
CA LYS A 129 12.87 19.63 21.39
C LYS A 129 13.27 21.05 21.03
N LEU A 130 14.44 21.22 20.40
CA LEU A 130 14.89 22.53 19.95
C LEU A 130 14.00 23.09 18.84
N CYS A 131 13.58 22.25 17.88
CA CYS A 131 12.61 22.63 16.86
C CYS A 131 11.30 23.12 17.49
N GLU A 132 10.74 22.36 18.44
CA GLU A 132 9.51 22.75 19.14
C GLU A 132 9.65 24.11 19.86
N GLN A 133 10.77 24.33 20.55
CA GLN A 133 11.03 25.61 21.23
C GLN A 133 11.13 26.77 20.25
N LEU A 134 11.78 26.57 19.10
CA LEU A 134 11.93 27.59 18.07
C LEU A 134 10.60 27.88 17.37
N GLU A 135 9.79 26.86 17.08
CA GLU A 135 8.45 27.04 16.53
C GLU A 135 7.57 27.86 17.48
N GLN A 136 7.59 27.55 18.77
CA GLN A 136 6.88 28.32 19.79
C GLN A 136 7.39 29.75 19.89
N ALA A 137 8.71 29.96 19.84
CA ALA A 137 9.31 31.28 19.85
C ALA A 137 8.90 32.09 18.61
N CYS A 138 8.90 31.48 17.42
CA CYS A 138 8.37 32.09 16.21
C CYS A 138 6.94 32.57 16.46
N LEU A 139 6.03 31.71 16.93
CA LEU A 139 4.64 32.10 17.20
C LEU A 139 4.49 33.21 18.27
N GLN A 140 5.34 33.22 19.29
CA GLN A 140 5.29 34.22 20.37
C GLN A 140 5.87 35.59 19.98
N PHE A 141 6.88 35.60 19.11
CA PHE A 141 7.61 36.81 18.70
C PHE A 141 7.33 37.21 17.24
N THR A 142 6.32 36.62 16.59
CA THR A 142 5.88 37.05 15.25
C THR A 142 5.26 38.43 15.37
N ASP A 143 5.92 39.43 14.79
CA ASP A 143 5.30 40.72 14.50
C ASP A 143 4.39 40.53 13.28
N THR A 144 3.17 41.08 13.28
CA THR A 144 2.13 40.79 12.27
C THR A 144 2.53 41.07 10.82
N ASP A 145 3.63 41.80 10.60
CA ASP A 145 4.15 42.18 9.28
C ASP A 145 5.51 41.51 8.94
N SER A 146 6.06 40.66 9.82
CA SER A 146 7.38 40.05 9.64
C SER A 146 7.32 38.70 8.93
N TRP A 147 7.36 38.75 7.60
CA TRP A 147 7.48 37.57 6.73
C TRP A 147 8.65 36.65 7.12
N ALA A 148 9.75 37.19 7.62
CA ALA A 148 10.92 36.42 8.03
C ALA A 148 10.62 35.41 9.16
N THR A 149 9.74 35.76 10.10
CA THR A 149 9.35 34.85 11.19
C THR A 149 8.43 33.73 10.73
N LEU A 150 7.56 34.01 9.75
CA LEU A 150 6.69 33.01 9.12
C LEU A 150 7.48 32.04 8.23
N ASP A 151 8.42 32.56 7.45
CA ASP A 151 9.32 31.74 6.64
C ASP A 151 10.18 30.83 7.51
N LEU A 152 10.73 31.35 8.61
CA LEU A 152 11.49 30.54 9.57
C LEU A 152 10.61 29.45 10.19
N LEU A 153 9.37 29.77 10.58
CA LEU A 153 8.42 28.79 11.11
C LEU A 153 8.14 27.67 10.10
N GLY A 154 7.91 28.01 8.83
CA GLY A 154 7.69 27.02 7.77
C GLY A 154 8.90 26.10 7.59
N HIS A 155 10.12 26.63 7.58
CA HIS A 155 11.34 25.83 7.49
C HIS A 155 11.52 24.92 8.72
N LEU A 156 11.23 25.43 9.93
CA LEU A 156 11.31 24.65 11.16
C LEU A 156 10.34 23.47 11.14
N GLN A 157 9.09 23.69 10.74
CA GLN A 157 8.08 22.65 10.64
C GLN A 157 8.47 21.57 9.62
N MET A 158 8.99 21.95 8.45
CA MET A 158 9.48 20.99 7.47
C MET A 158 10.64 20.17 8.02
N PHE A 159 11.62 20.82 8.64
CA PHE A 159 12.78 20.15 9.22
C PHE A 159 12.37 19.20 10.36
N HIS A 160 11.47 19.65 11.24
CA HIS A 160 10.90 18.85 12.31
C HIS A 160 10.18 17.60 11.76
N GLY A 161 9.39 17.74 10.70
CA GLY A 161 8.75 16.61 10.02
C GLY A 161 9.75 15.61 9.44
N CYS A 162 10.82 16.08 8.81
CA CYS A 162 11.91 15.22 8.32
C CYS A 162 12.58 14.44 9.47
N LEU A 163 12.92 15.12 10.57
CA LEU A 163 13.50 14.47 11.74
C LEU A 163 12.57 13.42 12.36
N GLN A 164 11.28 13.74 12.50
CA GLN A 164 10.31 12.78 13.00
C GLN A 164 10.22 11.53 12.12
N ARG A 165 10.21 11.72 10.80
CA ARG A 165 10.22 10.60 9.85
C ARG A 165 11.47 9.74 10.03
N ASP A 166 12.65 10.35 10.16
CA ASP A 166 13.90 9.63 10.35
C ASP A 166 13.91 8.86 11.67
N VAL A 167 13.36 9.43 12.76
CA VAL A 167 13.19 8.71 14.03
C VAL A 167 12.28 7.51 13.88
N VAL A 168 11.16 7.64 13.16
CA VAL A 168 10.22 6.53 12.94
C VAL A 168 10.83 5.44 12.06
N LEU A 169 11.55 5.81 11.00
CA LEU A 169 12.22 4.85 10.11
C LEU A 169 13.33 4.08 10.83
N ASN A 170 14.05 4.74 11.73
CA ASN A 170 15.12 4.13 12.52
C ASN A 170 14.64 3.55 13.87
N ALA A 171 13.33 3.62 14.16
CA ALA A 171 12.78 3.07 15.38
C ALA A 171 12.87 1.53 15.33
N LYS A 172 13.60 0.95 16.27
CA LYS A 172 13.62 -0.51 16.42
C LYS A 172 12.21 -1.00 16.72
N GLN A 173 11.67 -1.85 15.84
CA GLN A 173 10.38 -2.49 16.03
C GLN A 173 10.39 -3.23 17.36
N THR A 174 9.59 -2.77 18.31
CA THR A 174 9.41 -3.46 19.59
C THR A 174 8.41 -4.58 19.38
N ALA A 175 8.86 -5.83 19.57
CA ALA A 175 7.98 -6.99 19.47
C ALA A 175 6.91 -6.89 20.57
N ILE A 176 5.65 -7.22 20.25
CA ILE A 176 4.52 -7.12 21.18
C ILE A 176 4.76 -7.84 22.54
N ASN A 177 5.62 -8.87 22.53
CA ASN A 177 6.03 -9.62 23.70
C ASN A 177 6.83 -8.78 24.72
N SER A 178 7.38 -7.61 24.35
CA SER A 178 8.05 -6.71 25.30
C SER A 178 7.07 -6.02 26.25
N PHE A 179 5.76 -6.07 25.97
CA PHE A 179 4.71 -5.43 26.76
C PHE A 179 3.98 -6.39 27.71
N PHE A 180 4.15 -7.70 27.57
CA PHE A 180 3.53 -8.70 28.43
C PHE A 180 4.60 -9.31 29.35
N LYS A 181 4.67 -8.81 30.59
CA LYS A 181 5.47 -9.38 31.70
C LYS A 181 4.66 -10.37 32.52
#